data_AF-A0A4V2LXF6-F1
#
_entry.id   AF-A0A4V2LXF6-F1
#
_cell.length_a   1.000
_cell.length_b   1.000
_cell.length_c   1.000
_cell.angle_alpha   90.00
_cell.angle_beta   90.00
_cell.angle_gamma   90.00
#
_symmetry.space_group_name_H-M   'P 1'
#
loop_
_entity.id
_entity.type
_entity.pdbx_description
1 polymer ?
#
loop_
_entity_poly.entity_id
_entity_poly.type
_entity_poly.pdbx_seq_one_letter_code
_entity_poly.pdbx_strand_id
1 'polypeptide(L)'
;MRGLGRLLVTLLAVAGLALVGVGLARLPARPPQPDGTGPPPQLVTAPSLPPLLRADPVEVRIPRIGVRAPLVPVAADRAGALEVPPLDRPGVAGWYRPGVSPGESGNAVLVGHVDAPDGPAVFFELGRLRPGDTVHIARADATVVRFAVDAVEAYPKESFPTDLVYGPGTAAGLRLITCGGRFDQGSGEYVDNVIVFATRTA
;
A
#
# COMPACT_ATOMS: atom_id res chain seq x y z
N MET A 1 18.07 -16.15 61.93
CA MET A 1 18.27 -16.57 60.52
C MET A 1 16.94 -16.78 59.78
N ARG A 2 16.04 -15.79 59.70
CA ARG A 2 14.75 -15.93 58.98
C ARG A 2 14.36 -14.71 58.12
N GLY A 3 15.27 -13.75 57.92
CA GLY A 3 14.98 -12.50 57.19
C GLY A 3 15.52 -12.43 55.76
N LEU A 4 16.54 -13.23 55.41
CA LEU A 4 17.24 -13.08 54.13
C LEU A 4 16.54 -13.76 52.94
N GLY A 5 15.73 -14.79 53.18
CA GLY A 5 15.05 -15.55 52.12
C GLY A 5 13.85 -14.85 51.49
N ARG A 6 13.20 -13.91 52.19
CA ARG A 6 11.99 -13.22 51.67
C ARG A 6 12.32 -12.06 50.73
N LEU A 7 13.47 -11.42 50.90
CA LEU A 7 13.93 -10.31 50.05
C LEU A 7 14.41 -10.80 48.67
N LEU A 8 15.01 -11.99 48.60
CA LEU A 8 15.56 -12.55 47.35
C LEU A 8 14.46 -12.98 46.36
N VAL A 9 13.31 -13.45 46.88
CA VAL A 9 12.19 -13.93 46.07
C VAL A 9 11.36 -12.79 45.46
N THR A 10 11.29 -11.63 46.12
CA THR A 10 10.55 -10.45 45.62
C THR A 10 11.31 -9.71 44.51
N LEU A 11 12.65 -9.64 44.59
CA LEU A 11 13.50 -9.01 43.57
C LEU A 11 13.49 -9.78 42.24
N LEU A 12 13.45 -11.11 42.26
CA LEU A 12 13.35 -11.95 41.07
C LEU A 12 11.98 -11.83 40.37
N ALA A 13 10.90 -11.63 41.13
CA ALA A 13 9.55 -11.47 40.57
C ALA A 13 9.37 -10.11 39.85
N VAL A 14 9.96 -9.02 40.37
CA VAL A 14 9.89 -7.68 39.73
C VAL A 14 10.82 -7.60 38.51
N ALA A 15 12.01 -8.23 38.56
CA ALA A 15 12.89 -8.34 37.41
C ALA A 15 12.30 -9.21 36.29
N GLY A 16 11.60 -10.30 36.64
CA GLY A 16 10.88 -11.15 35.70
C GLY A 16 9.68 -10.45 35.03
N LEU A 17 8.90 -9.65 35.78
CA LEU A 17 7.80 -8.85 35.22
C LEU A 17 8.29 -7.70 34.33
N ALA A 18 9.41 -7.06 34.68
CA ALA A 18 10.02 -6.01 33.87
C ALA A 18 10.61 -6.56 32.56
N LEU A 19 11.18 -7.76 32.57
CA LEU A 19 11.69 -8.43 31.36
C LEU A 19 10.56 -8.89 30.41
N VAL A 20 9.38 -9.24 30.93
CA VAL A 20 8.20 -9.55 30.09
C VAL A 20 7.58 -8.26 29.50
N GLY A 21 7.62 -7.14 30.22
CA GLY A 21 7.12 -5.85 29.74
C GLY A 21 7.97 -5.21 28.64
N VAL A 22 9.30 -5.38 28.68
CA VAL A 22 10.23 -4.81 27.68
C VAL A 22 10.31 -5.64 26.40
N GLY A 23 10.00 -6.95 26.47
CA GLY A 23 10.01 -7.84 25.29
C GLY A 23 8.84 -7.63 24.30
N LEU A 24 7.75 -7.00 24.74
CA LEU A 24 6.59 -6.68 23.88
C LEU A 24 6.79 -5.43 23.03
N ALA A 25 7.88 -4.67 23.22
CA ALA A 25 7.99 -3.32 22.70
C ALA A 25 8.56 -3.20 21.27
N ARG A 26 9.00 -4.27 20.59
CA ARG A 26 9.62 -4.18 19.25
C ARG A 26 9.40 -5.38 18.34
N LEU A 27 8.18 -5.90 18.27
CA LEU A 27 7.82 -6.60 17.04
C LEU A 27 7.75 -5.56 15.91
N PRO A 28 8.38 -5.80 14.74
CA PRO A 28 8.22 -4.89 13.61
C PRO A 28 6.72 -4.70 13.36
N ALA A 29 6.31 -3.45 13.20
CA ALA A 29 4.92 -3.12 12.99
C ALA A 29 4.43 -3.86 11.74
N ARG A 30 3.40 -4.68 11.88
CA ARG A 30 2.81 -5.35 10.73
C ARG A 30 2.08 -4.31 9.88
N PRO A 31 2.19 -4.37 8.55
CA PRO A 31 1.40 -3.53 7.67
C PRO A 31 -0.11 -3.71 7.97
N PRO A 32 -0.86 -2.61 8.16
CA PRO A 32 -2.30 -2.68 8.36
C PRO A 32 -2.96 -3.39 7.18
N GLN A 33 -3.93 -4.26 7.49
CA GLN A 33 -4.74 -4.96 6.50
C GLN A 33 -6.12 -4.31 6.42
N PRO A 34 -6.80 -4.38 5.25
CA PRO A 34 -8.20 -3.97 5.16
C PRO A 34 -9.07 -4.83 6.10
N ASP A 35 -10.16 -4.26 6.60
CA ASP A 35 -11.02 -4.90 7.61
C ASP A 35 -11.84 -6.11 7.08
N GLY A 36 -11.61 -6.54 5.82
CA GLY A 36 -12.18 -7.74 5.20
C GLY A 36 -13.72 -7.79 5.11
N THR A 37 -14.39 -6.67 5.39
CA THR A 37 -15.84 -6.59 5.60
C THR A 37 -16.54 -5.68 4.59
N GLY A 38 -15.83 -5.24 3.55
CA GLY A 38 -16.41 -4.49 2.45
C GLY A 38 -17.21 -5.39 1.50
N PRO A 39 -18.31 -4.89 0.89
CA PRO A 39 -18.82 -5.54 -0.31
C PRO A 39 -17.71 -5.59 -1.37
N PRO A 40 -17.65 -6.65 -2.20
CA PRO A 40 -16.62 -6.77 -3.22
C PRO A 40 -16.59 -5.50 -4.07
N PRO A 41 -15.40 -5.04 -4.52
CA PRO A 41 -15.26 -3.80 -5.26
C PRO A 41 -16.26 -3.79 -6.41
N GLN A 42 -17.36 -3.07 -6.22
CA GLN A 42 -18.23 -2.76 -7.34
C GLN A 42 -17.47 -1.74 -8.15
N LEU A 43 -17.23 -2.04 -9.42
CA LEU A 43 -16.83 -1.04 -10.39
C LEU A 43 -17.95 -0.01 -10.42
N VAL A 44 -17.83 1.00 -9.57
CA VAL A 44 -18.81 2.06 -9.47
C VAL A 44 -18.84 2.71 -10.85
N THR A 45 -20.02 2.84 -11.44
CA THR A 45 -20.19 3.70 -12.62
C THR A 45 -19.96 5.12 -12.14
N ALA A 46 -18.70 5.55 -12.15
CA ALA A 46 -18.32 6.90 -11.79
C ALA A 46 -19.02 7.92 -12.69
N PRO A 47 -19.16 9.18 -12.24
CA PRO A 47 -19.59 10.26 -13.11
C PRO A 47 -18.78 10.20 -14.41
N SER A 48 -19.44 10.32 -15.57
CA SER A 48 -18.76 10.31 -16.87
C SER A 48 -17.96 11.59 -17.05
N LEU A 49 -16.85 11.71 -16.33
CA LEU A 49 -15.87 12.76 -16.56
C LEU A 49 -15.15 12.43 -17.88
N PRO A 50 -15.05 13.37 -18.83
CA PRO A 50 -14.30 13.16 -20.05
C PRO A 50 -12.87 12.71 -19.70
N PRO A 51 -12.35 11.63 -20.30
CA PRO A 51 -10.98 11.18 -20.04
C PRO A 51 -10.00 12.30 -20.40
N LEU A 52 -8.92 12.40 -19.62
CA LEU A 52 -7.86 13.34 -19.90
C LEU A 52 -6.92 12.77 -20.96
N LEU A 53 -6.20 13.66 -21.64
CA LEU A 53 -5.08 13.26 -22.48
C LEU A 53 -3.94 12.70 -21.63
N ARG A 54 -3.09 11.88 -22.27
CA ARG A 54 -1.90 11.31 -21.65
C ARG A 54 -0.99 12.38 -21.09
N ALA A 55 -0.60 12.23 -19.82
CA ALA A 55 0.42 13.05 -19.20
C ALA A 55 1.12 12.25 -18.10
N ASP A 56 2.45 12.24 -18.11
CA ASP A 56 3.25 11.49 -17.14
C ASP A 56 2.95 11.99 -15.71
N PRO A 57 2.65 11.08 -14.76
CA PRO A 57 2.43 11.46 -13.37
C PRO A 57 3.78 11.72 -12.68
N VAL A 58 3.82 12.72 -11.81
CA VAL A 58 5.07 13.18 -11.16
C VAL A 58 5.05 13.04 -9.64
N GLU A 59 3.88 13.11 -9.01
CA GLU A 59 3.73 12.98 -7.54
C GLU A 59 2.37 12.36 -7.20
N VAL A 60 2.37 11.45 -6.23
CA VAL A 60 1.15 10.95 -5.58
C VAL A 60 1.02 11.54 -4.19
N ARG A 61 -0.21 11.95 -3.82
CA ARG A 61 -0.56 12.42 -2.48
C ARG A 61 -1.79 11.68 -1.97
N ILE A 62 -1.71 11.16 -0.74
CA ILE A 62 -2.80 10.45 -0.08
C ILE A 62 -2.92 11.01 1.36
N PRO A 63 -3.71 12.07 1.57
CA PRO A 63 -3.72 12.81 2.83
C PRO A 63 -4.03 11.96 4.06
N ARG A 64 -4.97 11.01 3.95
CA ARG A 64 -5.41 10.16 5.06
C ARG A 64 -4.29 9.39 5.74
N ILE A 65 -3.29 8.98 4.97
CA ILE A 65 -2.15 8.16 5.41
C ILE A 65 -0.81 8.91 5.32
N GLY A 66 -0.84 10.23 5.11
CA GLY A 66 0.36 11.07 5.10
C GLY A 66 1.30 10.86 3.91
N VAL A 67 0.87 10.17 2.85
CA VAL A 67 1.72 9.91 1.69
C VAL A 67 1.85 11.17 0.84
N ARG A 68 3.09 11.54 0.54
CA ARG A 68 3.48 12.46 -0.51
C ARG A 68 4.79 11.94 -1.12
N ALA A 69 4.72 11.40 -2.32
CA ALA A 69 5.84 10.67 -2.91
C ALA A 69 6.02 11.01 -4.40
N PRO A 70 7.27 11.14 -4.88
CA PRO A 70 7.54 11.25 -6.30
C PRO A 70 7.16 9.94 -7.00
N LEU A 71 6.70 10.07 -8.24
CA LEU A 71 6.39 8.95 -9.12
C LEU A 71 7.50 8.77 -10.15
N VAL A 72 8.02 7.55 -10.25
CA VAL A 72 8.98 7.16 -11.29
C VAL A 72 8.35 6.15 -12.24
N PRO A 73 8.70 6.15 -13.52
CA PRO A 73 8.23 5.13 -14.43
C PRO A 73 8.83 3.76 -14.06
N VAL A 74 7.99 2.74 -14.10
CA VAL A 74 8.38 1.32 -14.04
C VAL A 74 7.74 0.57 -15.20
N ALA A 75 8.30 -0.58 -15.56
CA ALA A 75 7.76 -1.46 -16.58
C ALA A 75 7.67 -2.90 -16.05
N ALA A 76 7.24 -3.84 -16.88
CA ALA A 76 7.46 -5.25 -16.58
C ALA A 76 8.86 -5.64 -17.07
N ASP A 77 9.53 -6.51 -16.33
CA ASP A 77 10.80 -7.08 -16.76
C ASP A 77 10.60 -8.07 -17.92
N ARG A 78 11.70 -8.68 -18.40
CA ARG A 78 11.62 -9.63 -19.52
C ARG A 78 10.85 -10.91 -19.20
N ALA A 79 10.67 -11.24 -17.92
CA ALA A 79 9.87 -12.36 -17.47
C ALA A 79 8.38 -11.99 -17.30
N GLY A 80 8.02 -10.73 -17.55
CA GLY A 80 6.66 -10.22 -17.40
C GLY A 80 6.30 -9.87 -15.96
N ALA A 81 7.25 -9.90 -15.03
CA ALA A 81 7.03 -9.47 -13.66
C ALA A 81 7.07 -7.94 -13.58
N LEU A 82 6.12 -7.35 -12.86
CA LEU A 82 6.10 -5.90 -12.68
C LEU A 82 7.32 -5.43 -11.88
N GLU A 83 8.11 -4.53 -12.45
CA GLU A 83 9.21 -3.88 -11.74
C GLU A 83 8.65 -2.99 -10.62
N VAL A 84 9.33 -3.03 -9.47
CA VAL A 84 9.06 -2.15 -8.34
C VAL A 84 10.19 -1.12 -8.20
N PRO A 85 9.94 0.07 -7.61
CA PRO A 85 10.98 1.06 -7.39
C PRO A 85 12.17 0.50 -6.60
N PRO A 86 13.38 1.07 -6.75
CA PRO A 86 14.53 0.67 -5.95
C PRO A 86 14.29 0.76 -4.42
N LEU A 87 14.67 -0.28 -3.68
CA LEU A 87 14.52 -0.37 -2.21
C LEU A 87 15.36 0.64 -1.43
N ASP A 88 16.43 1.17 -2.03
CA ASP A 88 17.27 2.24 -1.47
C ASP A 88 16.55 3.60 -1.43
N ARG A 89 15.36 3.69 -2.04
CA ARG A 89 14.50 4.88 -2.03
C ARG A 89 13.08 4.52 -1.57
N PRO A 90 12.90 4.18 -0.28
CA PRO A 90 11.63 3.67 0.26
C PRO A 90 10.46 4.67 0.17
N GLY A 91 10.74 5.97 -0.01
CA GLY A 91 9.75 7.03 -0.19
C GLY A 91 9.28 7.26 -1.63
N VAL A 92 9.67 6.41 -2.59
CA VAL A 92 9.33 6.55 -4.02
C VAL A 92 8.28 5.52 -4.41
N ALA A 93 7.30 5.94 -5.21
CA ALA A 93 6.35 5.03 -5.85
C ALA A 93 6.60 4.94 -7.36
N GLY A 94 6.25 3.80 -7.95
CA GLY A 94 6.37 3.50 -9.36
C GLY A 94 5.04 3.65 -10.08
N TRP A 95 5.04 4.18 -11.30
CA TRP A 95 3.90 4.15 -12.22
C TRP A 95 4.21 3.18 -13.35
N TYR A 96 3.30 2.23 -13.59
CA TYR A 96 3.41 1.29 -14.71
C TYR A 96 3.18 2.01 -16.05
N ARG A 97 4.28 2.50 -16.63
CA ARG A 97 4.30 3.33 -17.84
C ARG A 97 3.68 2.67 -19.08
N PRO A 98 3.81 1.34 -19.32
CA PRO A 98 3.18 0.71 -20.48
C PRO A 98 1.65 0.79 -20.47
N GLY A 99 1.04 0.96 -19.29
CA GLY A 99 -0.40 1.20 -19.15
C GLY A 99 -0.82 2.63 -19.50
N VAL A 100 -2.00 3.00 -19.04
CA VAL A 100 -2.53 4.37 -19.17
C VAL A 100 -2.00 5.27 -18.04
N SER A 101 -1.88 6.56 -18.33
CA SER A 101 -1.57 7.58 -17.33
C SER A 101 -2.80 7.91 -16.48
N PRO A 102 -2.61 8.27 -15.19
CA PRO A 102 -3.72 8.66 -14.32
C PRO A 102 -4.59 9.76 -14.95
N GLY A 103 -5.87 9.46 -15.17
CA GLY A 103 -6.85 10.37 -15.76
C GLY A 103 -7.30 10.00 -17.18
N GLU A 104 -6.55 9.17 -17.90
CA GLU A 104 -6.98 8.54 -19.14
C GLU A 104 -8.07 7.47 -18.88
N SER A 105 -8.79 7.06 -19.93
CA SER A 105 -9.71 5.93 -19.84
C SER A 105 -8.93 4.62 -19.63
N GLY A 106 -9.33 3.81 -18.66
CA GLY A 106 -8.64 2.59 -18.26
C GLY A 106 -8.05 2.66 -16.85
N ASN A 107 -7.29 1.63 -16.48
CA ASN A 107 -6.70 1.49 -15.15
C ASN A 107 -5.23 1.93 -15.16
N ALA A 108 -4.93 3.07 -14.53
CA ALA A 108 -3.57 3.45 -14.21
C ALA A 108 -3.09 2.67 -12.97
N VAL A 109 -1.86 2.14 -13.00
CA VAL A 109 -1.33 1.31 -11.91
C VAL A 109 -0.11 1.98 -11.28
N LEU A 110 -0.18 2.14 -9.97
CA LEU A 110 0.91 2.61 -9.12
C LEU A 110 1.33 1.49 -8.17
N VAL A 111 2.62 1.35 -7.98
CA VAL A 111 3.21 0.35 -7.06
C VAL A 111 4.18 0.99 -6.11
N GLY A 112 4.27 0.45 -4.91
CA GLY A 112 5.19 0.93 -3.90
C GLY A 112 5.50 -0.16 -2.90
N HIS A 113 6.64 -0.02 -2.24
CA HIS A 113 7.03 -0.93 -1.19
C HIS A 113 6.15 -0.75 0.04
N VAL A 114 5.90 -1.86 0.72
CA VAL A 114 5.25 -1.84 2.04
C VAL A 114 6.27 -1.44 3.10
N ASP A 115 7.45 -2.04 3.08
CA ASP A 115 8.56 -1.73 3.97
C ASP A 115 9.90 -1.82 3.23
N ALA A 116 10.94 -1.46 3.95
CA ALA A 116 12.34 -1.54 3.57
C ALA A 116 13.14 -2.01 4.79
N PRO A 117 14.44 -2.36 4.65
CA PRO A 117 15.25 -2.84 5.77
C PRO A 117 15.23 -1.92 7.01
N ASP A 118 15.11 -0.61 6.79
CA ASP A 118 15.13 0.41 7.84
C ASP A 118 13.74 0.79 8.38
N GLY A 119 12.66 0.14 7.91
CA GLY A 119 11.30 0.33 8.41
C GLY A 119 10.24 0.55 7.33
N PRO A 120 9.09 1.18 7.68
CA PRO A 120 7.99 1.44 6.75
C PRO A 120 8.41 2.17 5.47
N ALA A 121 7.83 1.78 4.33
CA ALA A 121 8.02 2.43 3.04
C ALA A 121 6.76 3.18 2.57
N VAL A 122 6.79 3.71 1.35
CA VAL A 122 5.80 4.66 0.81
C VAL A 122 4.34 4.20 0.95
N PHE A 123 4.07 2.90 0.82
CA PHE A 123 2.72 2.34 0.89
C PHE A 123 2.50 1.43 2.10
N PHE A 124 3.31 1.55 3.15
CA PHE A 124 3.12 0.80 4.39
C PHE A 124 1.68 0.89 4.91
N GLU A 125 1.12 2.10 4.92
CA GLU A 125 -0.18 2.41 5.51
C GLU A 125 -1.37 2.20 4.56
N LEU A 126 -1.16 1.64 3.38
CA LEU A 126 -2.17 1.60 2.31
C LEU A 126 -3.46 0.86 2.73
N GLY A 127 -3.35 -0.19 3.54
CA GLY A 127 -4.50 -0.94 4.09
C GLY A 127 -5.38 -0.15 5.07
N ARG A 128 -4.97 1.05 5.52
CA ARG A 128 -5.80 1.93 6.36
C ARG A 128 -6.79 2.79 5.57
N LEU A 129 -6.67 2.83 4.24
CA LEU A 129 -7.60 3.59 3.42
C LEU A 129 -9.00 2.97 3.47
N ARG A 130 -10.00 3.82 3.26
CA ARG A 130 -11.42 3.46 3.27
C ARG A 130 -12.12 4.09 2.06
N PRO A 131 -13.26 3.55 1.62
CA PRO A 131 -14.04 4.16 0.56
C PRO A 131 -14.31 5.66 0.83
N GLY A 132 -14.12 6.50 -0.18
CA GLY A 132 -14.22 7.95 -0.09
C GLY A 132 -12.93 8.70 0.28
N ASP A 133 -11.89 8.00 0.77
CA ASP A 133 -10.57 8.63 0.92
C ASP A 133 -10.04 9.11 -0.44
N THR A 134 -9.24 10.18 -0.44
CA THR A 134 -8.80 10.83 -1.68
C THR A 134 -7.35 10.50 -2.03
N VAL A 135 -7.12 10.31 -3.33
CA VAL A 135 -5.78 10.22 -3.92
C VAL A 135 -5.64 11.33 -4.95
N HIS A 136 -4.58 12.12 -4.86
CA HIS A 136 -4.26 13.17 -5.82
C HIS A 136 -2.99 12.82 -6.59
N ILE A 137 -3.06 12.94 -7.91
CA ILE A 137 -1.92 12.72 -8.81
C ILE A 137 -1.58 14.03 -9.50
N ALA A 138 -0.41 14.59 -9.20
CA ALA A 138 0.14 15.68 -9.99
C ALA A 138 0.75 15.12 -11.28
N ARG A 139 0.57 15.81 -12.40
CA ARG A 139 1.04 15.40 -13.72
C ARG A 139 1.98 16.44 -14.33
N ALA A 140 2.78 16.01 -15.31
CA ALA A 140 3.76 16.85 -15.98
C ALA A 140 3.14 18.01 -16.80
N ASP A 141 1.86 17.92 -17.14
CA ASP A 141 1.08 18.98 -17.79
C ASP A 141 0.55 20.04 -16.78
N ALA A 142 1.07 20.03 -15.55
CA ALA A 142 0.68 20.89 -14.43
C ALA A 142 -0.76 20.72 -13.91
N THR A 143 -1.49 19.71 -14.39
CA THR A 143 -2.81 19.37 -13.85
C THR A 143 -2.71 18.42 -12.65
N VAL A 144 -3.79 18.37 -11.86
CA VAL A 144 -3.94 17.41 -10.76
C VAL A 144 -5.21 16.59 -10.99
N VAL A 145 -5.06 15.27 -11.00
CA VAL A 145 -6.19 14.32 -11.09
C VAL A 145 -6.55 13.85 -9.70
N ARG A 146 -7.85 13.88 -9.38
CA ARG A 146 -8.39 13.44 -8.09
C ARG A 146 -9.11 12.12 -8.27
N PHE A 147 -8.89 11.21 -7.34
CA PHE A 147 -9.56 9.93 -7.26
C PHE A 147 -10.19 9.77 -5.88
N ALA A 148 -11.35 9.13 -5.83
CA ALA A 148 -11.93 8.64 -4.59
C ALA A 148 -11.69 7.13 -4.51
N VAL A 149 -11.27 6.64 -3.34
CA VAL A 149 -11.16 5.21 -3.07
C VAL A 149 -12.55 4.59 -3.15
N ASP A 150 -12.67 3.53 -3.93
CA ASP A 150 -13.87 2.71 -4.05
C ASP A 150 -13.82 1.55 -3.06
N ALA A 151 -12.65 0.90 -2.95
CA ALA A 151 -12.42 -0.25 -2.09
C ALA A 151 -10.93 -0.44 -1.79
N VAL A 152 -10.64 -1.19 -0.72
CA VAL A 152 -9.30 -1.66 -0.37
C VAL A 152 -9.39 -3.12 -0.02
N GLU A 153 -8.67 -3.96 -0.77
CA GLU A 153 -8.78 -5.42 -0.67
C GLU A 153 -7.38 -6.05 -0.55
N ALA A 154 -7.32 -7.21 0.08
CA ALA A 154 -6.11 -8.02 0.15
C ALA A 154 -6.30 -9.31 -0.66
N TYR A 155 -5.33 -9.64 -1.50
CA TYR A 155 -5.33 -10.85 -2.32
C TYR A 155 -4.04 -11.63 -2.10
N PRO A 156 -4.11 -12.96 -1.89
CA PRO A 156 -2.92 -13.80 -1.97
C PRO A 156 -2.19 -13.58 -3.29
N LYS A 157 -0.85 -13.59 -3.25
CA LYS A 157 -0.03 -13.40 -4.46
C LYS A 157 -0.34 -14.45 -5.53
N GLU A 158 -0.71 -15.66 -5.13
CA GLU A 158 -1.07 -16.77 -6.01
C GLU A 158 -2.42 -16.58 -6.71
N SER A 159 -3.28 -15.72 -6.19
CA SER A 159 -4.61 -15.39 -6.73
C SER A 159 -4.75 -13.91 -7.04
N PHE A 160 -3.63 -13.26 -7.39
CA PHE A 160 -3.62 -11.85 -7.77
C PHE A 160 -4.66 -11.55 -8.87
N PRO A 161 -5.53 -10.53 -8.68
CA PRO A 161 -6.66 -10.29 -9.55
C PRO A 161 -6.24 -9.48 -10.80
N THR A 162 -5.47 -10.12 -11.68
CA THR A 162 -4.90 -9.51 -12.90
C THR A 162 -5.93 -8.72 -13.72
N ASP A 163 -7.12 -9.28 -13.94
CA ASP A 163 -8.15 -8.63 -14.74
C ASP A 163 -8.74 -7.38 -14.07
N LEU A 164 -8.85 -7.35 -12.73
CA LEU A 164 -9.34 -6.17 -12.01
C LEU A 164 -8.29 -5.05 -11.96
N VAL A 165 -7.01 -5.41 -12.07
CA VAL A 165 -5.87 -4.48 -12.00
C VAL A 165 -5.51 -3.93 -13.37
N TYR A 166 -5.31 -4.82 -14.35
CA TYR A 166 -4.79 -4.50 -15.68
C TYR A 166 -5.83 -4.63 -16.79
N GLY A 167 -6.97 -5.25 -16.51
CA GLY A 167 -8.02 -5.43 -17.49
C GLY A 167 -8.63 -4.10 -17.96
N PRO A 168 -9.41 -4.14 -19.05
CA PRO A 168 -10.00 -2.96 -19.65
C PRO A 168 -10.96 -2.27 -18.68
N GLY A 169 -10.90 -0.94 -18.63
CA GLY A 169 -11.84 -0.10 -17.90
C GLY A 169 -12.31 1.04 -18.80
N THR A 170 -13.58 1.42 -18.69
CA THR A 170 -14.16 2.54 -19.44
C THR A 170 -14.12 3.86 -18.67
N ALA A 171 -13.99 3.80 -17.35
CA ALA A 171 -13.73 4.94 -16.48
C ALA A 171 -12.22 5.17 -16.31
N ALA A 172 -11.85 6.37 -15.85
CA ALA A 172 -10.48 6.65 -15.41
C ALA A 172 -10.25 6.05 -14.01
N GLY A 173 -9.78 4.81 -13.99
CA GLY A 173 -9.47 4.05 -12.78
C GLY A 173 -8.02 4.19 -12.34
N LEU A 174 -7.80 4.02 -11.03
CA LEU A 174 -6.49 3.97 -10.40
C LEU A 174 -6.39 2.72 -9.54
N ARG A 175 -5.24 2.04 -9.60
CA ARG A 175 -4.87 0.90 -8.76
C ARG A 175 -3.59 1.26 -8.02
N LEU A 176 -3.59 1.21 -6.70
CA LEU A 176 -2.39 1.34 -5.89
C LEU A 176 -2.12 -0.02 -5.26
N ILE A 177 -0.90 -0.52 -5.40
CA ILE A 177 -0.54 -1.89 -5.00
C ILE A 177 0.68 -1.85 -4.09
N THR A 178 0.61 -2.61 -3.00
CA THR A 178 1.73 -2.86 -2.09
C THR A 178 1.69 -4.31 -1.62
N CYS A 179 2.82 -4.81 -1.14
CA CYS A 179 2.88 -6.08 -0.40
C CYS A 179 2.07 -5.99 0.91
N GLY A 180 1.53 -7.11 1.39
CA GLY A 180 0.72 -7.17 2.61
C GLY A 180 0.54 -8.57 3.18
N GLY A 181 -0.38 -8.71 4.13
CA GLY A 181 -0.61 -9.98 4.82
C GLY A 181 0.50 -10.34 5.80
N ARG A 182 0.67 -11.65 6.02
CA ARG A 182 1.74 -12.18 6.88
C ARG A 182 3.08 -12.16 6.14
N PHE A 183 4.13 -11.74 6.84
CA PHE A 183 5.49 -11.97 6.37
C PHE A 183 5.87 -13.44 6.55
N ASP A 184 6.29 -14.08 5.47
CA ASP A 184 6.77 -15.45 5.45
C ASP A 184 8.30 -15.50 5.52
N GLN A 185 8.82 -15.97 6.66
CA GLN A 185 10.27 -15.99 6.89
C GLN A 185 11.02 -17.00 6.02
N GLY A 186 10.33 -18.02 5.49
CA GLY A 186 10.94 -19.00 4.60
C GLY A 186 11.24 -18.43 3.22
N SER A 187 10.28 -17.73 2.63
CA SER A 187 10.45 -17.04 1.34
C SER A 187 11.07 -15.65 1.45
N GLY A 188 11.01 -15.01 2.62
CA GLY A 188 11.42 -13.62 2.79
C GLY A 188 10.43 -12.61 2.22
N GLU A 189 9.18 -13.01 2.02
CA GLU A 189 8.16 -12.20 1.35
C GLU A 189 6.86 -12.10 2.14
N TYR A 190 6.13 -11.04 1.88
CA TYR A 190 4.71 -10.91 2.20
C TYR A 190 3.87 -11.80 1.28
N VAL A 191 2.94 -12.56 1.85
CA VAL A 191 2.13 -13.53 1.09
C VAL A 191 0.97 -12.91 0.31
N ASP A 192 0.56 -11.70 0.66
CA ASP A 192 -0.57 -11.02 0.01
C ASP A 192 -0.10 -9.73 -0.69
N ASN A 193 -0.96 -9.21 -1.56
CA ASN A 193 -0.95 -7.83 -2.01
C ASN A 193 -2.17 -7.10 -1.46
N VAL A 194 -1.97 -5.87 -0.98
CA VAL A 194 -3.06 -4.92 -0.71
C VAL A 194 -3.24 -4.04 -1.95
N ILE A 195 -4.48 -3.99 -2.43
CA ILE A 195 -4.86 -3.26 -3.64
C ILE A 195 -5.94 -2.25 -3.29
N VAL A 196 -5.67 -0.98 -3.59
CA VAL A 196 -6.66 0.10 -3.54
C VAL A 196 -7.24 0.27 -4.91
N PHE A 197 -8.56 0.19 -4.99
CA PHE A 197 -9.36 0.53 -6.17
C PHE A 197 -9.88 1.94 -5.98
N ALA A 198 -9.61 2.82 -6.93
CA ALA A 198 -10.10 4.19 -6.89
C ALA A 198 -10.55 4.64 -8.29
N THR A 199 -11.52 5.54 -8.34
CA THR A 199 -12.04 6.08 -9.58
C THR A 199 -11.99 7.60 -9.57
N ARG A 200 -11.70 8.18 -10.74
CA ARG A 200 -11.57 9.63 -10.89
C ARG A 200 -12.86 10.34 -10.46
N THR A 201 -12.68 11.40 -9.70
CA THR A 201 -13.74 12.30 -9.25
C THR A 201 -13.43 13.75 -9.63
N ALA A 202 -14.41 14.63 -9.44
CA ALA A 202 -14.29 16.06 -9.73
C ALA A 202 -13.38 16.80 -8.72
#